data_AF-A0A318TEC8-F1
#
_entry.id   AF-A0A318TEC8-F1
#
_cell.length_a   1.000
_cell.length_b   1.000
_cell.length_c   1.000
_cell.angle_alpha   90.00
_cell.angle_beta   90.00
_cell.angle_gamma   90.00
#
_symmetry.space_group_name_H-M   'P 1'
#
loop_
_entity.id
_entity.type
_entity.pdbx_description
1 polymer ?
#
loop_
_entity_poly.entity_id
_entity_poly.type
_entity_poly.pdbx_seq_one_letter_code
_entity_poly.pdbx_strand_id
1 'polypeptide(L)'
;MQNIKHFRPTKAIINLDAIKHNVSYLKEFLQPGVQIMAVVKANAYGHGDVEVATVAIEAGATILAVATPEEALHLRKAFPNIDILILGYAPASFAPFAANENITLTVFSFDWVQQVKEFSLSHPLKLHIKIDTGMGRIGVTQIEDLQNLYNAITSSDSLLVDGIFTHFATADEEDVAYFHHQVAKFEEFISALPEKPRLVHAANTATMLIKDRALQYDAVRFGISMYGLAPSAYVKTKLPFPLQPAFSLETELIEVKKVQAGQSIGYGATFTASEPSYIGTIPIGYADGLIRKYSGQHVLIDGVRVPIIGRICMDQCMLLLPAAYNIGKKVTLIGKQEEEEITLDEWAAKGDTINYEVPCIITSRVPRIYYKK
;
A
#
# COMPACT_ATOMS: atom_id res chain seq x y z
N MET A 1 8.27 15.16 -16.38
CA MET A 1 6.91 14.60 -16.61
C MET A 1 6.27 15.41 -17.72
N GLN A 2 5.63 14.76 -18.71
CA GLN A 2 4.77 15.51 -19.64
C GLN A 2 3.66 16.16 -18.80
N ASN A 3 3.45 17.47 -18.95
CA ASN A 3 2.31 18.17 -18.35
C ASN A 3 1.02 17.68 -19.05
N ILE A 4 0.55 16.50 -18.67
CA ILE A 4 -0.74 15.99 -19.14
C ILE A 4 -1.81 16.87 -18.52
N LYS A 5 -2.47 17.67 -19.35
CA LYS A 5 -3.60 18.49 -18.91
C LYS A 5 -4.80 17.57 -18.69
N HIS A 6 -5.25 17.47 -17.44
CA HIS A 6 -6.46 16.73 -17.09
C HIS A 6 -7.68 17.66 -17.16
N PHE A 7 -8.71 17.25 -17.91
CA PHE A 7 -9.93 18.05 -18.12
C PHE A 7 -11.14 17.57 -17.32
N ARG A 8 -11.15 16.30 -16.89
CA ARG A 8 -12.19 15.76 -16.02
C ARG A 8 -11.93 16.26 -14.59
N PRO A 9 -12.95 16.75 -13.85
CA PRO A 9 -12.74 17.32 -12.51
C PRO A 9 -12.39 16.25 -11.45
N THR A 10 -12.68 14.97 -11.72
CA THR A 10 -12.33 13.84 -10.84
C THR A 10 -10.83 13.68 -10.71
N LYS A 11 -10.33 13.72 -9.47
CA LYS A 11 -8.90 13.60 -9.13
C LYS A 11 -8.70 13.01 -7.73
N ALA A 12 -7.60 12.31 -7.54
CA ALA A 12 -7.10 11.92 -6.23
C ALA A 12 -6.05 12.96 -5.80
N ILE A 13 -6.13 13.45 -4.57
CA ILE A 13 -5.13 14.36 -4.01
C ILE A 13 -4.30 13.60 -2.98
N ILE A 14 -2.98 13.68 -3.15
CA ILE A 14 -1.99 12.99 -2.33
C ILE A 14 -1.21 14.03 -1.53
N ASN A 15 -1.44 14.06 -0.21
CA ASN A 15 -0.74 14.95 0.70
C ASN A 15 0.63 14.36 1.08
N LEU A 16 1.68 14.86 0.46
CA LEU A 16 3.05 14.42 0.71
C LEU A 16 3.57 14.88 2.08
N ASP A 17 3.06 15.97 2.65
CA ASP A 17 3.43 16.37 4.02
C ASP A 17 2.94 15.35 5.04
N ALA A 18 1.78 14.73 4.81
CA ALA A 18 1.27 13.67 5.65
C ALA A 18 2.17 12.42 5.60
N ILE A 19 2.63 12.03 4.40
CA ILE A 19 3.62 10.95 4.23
C ILE A 19 4.90 11.28 5.01
N LYS A 20 5.44 12.48 4.83
CA LYS A 20 6.66 12.95 5.53
C LYS A 20 6.49 12.90 7.03
N HIS A 21 5.36 13.40 7.54
CA HIS A 21 4.99 13.36 8.95
C HIS A 21 5.03 11.92 9.48
N ASN A 22 4.30 11.01 8.84
CA ASN A 22 4.18 9.62 9.29
C ASN A 22 5.55 8.90 9.34
N VAL A 23 6.41 9.12 8.34
CA VAL A 23 7.77 8.52 8.30
C VAL A 23 8.70 9.15 9.33
N SER A 24 8.62 10.47 9.54
CA SER A 24 9.45 11.18 10.52
C SER A 24 9.14 10.74 11.95
N TYR A 25 7.86 10.60 12.30
CA TYR A 25 7.45 10.06 13.60
C TYR A 25 7.87 8.61 13.80
N LEU A 26 7.82 7.79 12.75
CA LEU A 26 8.37 6.43 12.84
C LEU A 26 9.87 6.49 13.13
N LYS A 27 10.64 7.31 12.44
CA LYS A 27 12.09 7.45 12.64
C LYS A 27 12.45 7.82 14.07
N GLU A 28 11.69 8.73 14.70
CA GLU A 28 11.86 9.10 16.10
C GLU A 28 11.46 7.97 17.07
N PHE A 29 10.51 7.14 16.69
CA PHE A 29 10.00 6.04 17.52
C PHE A 29 10.93 4.82 17.55
N LEU A 30 11.62 4.52 16.44
CA LEU A 30 12.46 3.33 16.29
C LEU A 30 13.70 3.34 17.20
N GLN A 31 14.21 2.15 17.50
CA GLN A 31 15.49 2.02 18.20
C GLN A 31 16.64 2.58 17.36
N PRO A 32 17.72 3.10 17.98
CA PRO A 32 18.89 3.60 17.25
C PRO A 32 19.47 2.56 16.28
N GLY A 33 19.76 2.98 15.06
CA GLY A 33 20.36 2.13 14.03
C GLY A 33 19.37 1.28 13.22
N VAL A 34 18.10 1.18 13.64
CA VAL A 34 17.07 0.47 12.87
C VAL A 34 16.77 1.21 11.58
N GLN A 35 16.90 0.51 10.45
CA GLN A 35 16.63 1.08 9.14
C GLN A 35 15.14 1.07 8.79
N ILE A 36 14.69 2.08 8.05
CA ILE A 36 13.33 2.16 7.53
C ILE A 36 13.34 1.69 6.08
N MET A 37 12.63 0.58 5.84
CA MET A 37 12.34 0.07 4.50
C MET A 37 10.94 0.52 4.10
N ALA A 38 10.84 1.57 3.28
CA ALA A 38 9.57 2.11 2.81
C ALA A 38 8.96 1.20 1.75
N VAL A 39 7.77 0.65 2.04
CA VAL A 39 7.10 -0.32 1.17
C VAL A 39 6.18 0.43 0.20
N VAL A 40 6.65 0.57 -1.04
CA VAL A 40 6.03 1.38 -2.11
C VAL A 40 5.53 0.55 -3.29
N LYS A 41 5.34 -0.77 -3.11
CA LYS A 41 4.67 -1.65 -4.08
C LYS A 41 3.26 -1.16 -4.44
N ALA A 42 2.72 -1.65 -5.55
CA ALA A 42 1.41 -1.31 -6.10
C ALA A 42 1.26 0.21 -6.30
N ASN A 43 2.24 0.84 -6.93
CA ASN A 43 2.30 2.29 -7.13
C ASN A 43 2.16 3.06 -5.79
N ALA A 44 2.94 2.67 -4.78
CA ALA A 44 2.80 3.12 -3.40
C ALA A 44 1.36 3.04 -2.88
N TYR A 45 0.76 1.85 -2.96
CA TYR A 45 -0.62 1.59 -2.52
C TYR A 45 -1.62 2.53 -3.21
N GLY A 46 -1.40 2.81 -4.50
CA GLY A 46 -2.23 3.72 -5.30
C GLY A 46 -1.95 5.23 -5.12
N HIS A 47 -0.90 5.60 -4.37
CA HIS A 47 -0.58 7.00 -4.07
C HIS A 47 0.43 7.64 -5.05
N GLY A 48 1.19 6.86 -5.82
CA GLY A 48 2.31 7.38 -6.63
C GLY A 48 3.66 6.96 -6.06
N ASP A 49 4.29 5.96 -6.65
CA ASP A 49 5.50 5.34 -6.12
C ASP A 49 6.71 6.27 -6.08
N VAL A 50 7.01 6.99 -7.15
CA VAL A 50 8.14 7.93 -7.21
C VAL A 50 7.96 9.08 -6.23
N GLU A 51 6.78 9.70 -6.18
CA GLU A 51 6.55 10.85 -5.31
C GLU A 51 6.57 10.45 -3.83
N VAL A 52 5.94 9.33 -3.46
CA VAL A 52 5.96 8.82 -2.09
C VAL A 52 7.37 8.38 -1.70
N ALA A 53 8.09 7.64 -2.56
CA ALA A 53 9.45 7.20 -2.28
C ALA A 53 10.41 8.38 -2.06
N THR A 54 10.30 9.43 -2.86
CA THR A 54 11.10 10.66 -2.71
C THR A 54 10.96 11.21 -1.28
N VAL A 55 9.71 11.37 -0.83
CA VAL A 55 9.41 11.97 0.48
C VAL A 55 9.73 11.02 1.63
N ALA A 56 9.53 9.72 1.45
CA ALA A 56 9.94 8.72 2.44
C ALA A 56 11.46 8.74 2.65
N ILE A 57 12.24 8.85 1.58
CA ILE A 57 13.71 8.97 1.65
C ILE A 57 14.12 10.26 2.35
N GLU A 58 13.52 11.41 1.97
CA GLU A 58 13.76 12.69 2.66
C GLU A 58 13.47 12.62 4.17
N ALA A 59 12.44 11.87 4.57
CA ALA A 59 12.05 11.67 5.96
C ALA A 59 12.93 10.63 6.70
N GLY A 60 13.73 9.85 5.99
CA GLY A 60 14.74 8.95 6.55
C GLY A 60 14.60 7.47 6.22
N ALA A 61 13.77 7.09 5.24
CA ALA A 61 13.84 5.76 4.65
C ALA A 61 15.18 5.55 3.94
N THR A 62 15.84 4.42 4.21
CA THR A 62 17.14 4.07 3.61
C THR A 62 17.04 2.95 2.59
N ILE A 63 15.91 2.25 2.55
CA ILE A 63 15.64 1.15 1.64
C ILE A 63 14.21 1.30 1.08
N LEU A 64 14.00 0.99 -0.19
CA LEU A 64 12.67 0.85 -0.79
C LEU A 64 12.33 -0.62 -0.97
N ALA A 65 11.06 -0.98 -0.78
CA ALA A 65 10.57 -2.32 -1.00
C ALA A 65 9.38 -2.36 -1.96
N VAL A 66 9.46 -3.24 -2.95
CA VAL A 66 8.47 -3.42 -4.02
C VAL A 66 8.03 -4.89 -4.13
N ALA A 67 7.05 -5.17 -4.98
CA ALA A 67 6.53 -6.52 -5.19
C ALA A 67 7.14 -7.21 -6.42
N THR A 68 7.42 -6.47 -7.51
CA THR A 68 7.81 -7.07 -8.81
C THR A 68 9.09 -6.48 -9.39
N PRO A 69 9.74 -7.18 -10.34
CA PRO A 69 10.86 -6.66 -11.13
C PRO A 69 10.56 -5.32 -11.82
N GLU A 70 9.39 -5.16 -12.40
CA GLU A 70 9.00 -3.95 -13.13
C GLU A 70 8.93 -2.73 -12.21
N GLU A 71 8.36 -2.89 -11.02
CA GLU A 71 8.34 -1.84 -9.99
C GLU A 71 9.77 -1.47 -9.56
N ALA A 72 10.64 -2.46 -9.37
CA ALA A 72 12.04 -2.23 -8.99
C ALA A 72 12.82 -1.46 -10.05
N LEU A 73 12.69 -1.87 -11.32
CA LEU A 73 13.33 -1.18 -12.45
C LEU A 73 12.76 0.22 -12.65
N HIS A 74 11.46 0.43 -12.42
CA HIS A 74 10.85 1.75 -12.47
C HIS A 74 11.47 2.68 -11.43
N LEU A 75 11.54 2.23 -10.16
CA LEU A 75 12.12 3.02 -9.08
C LEU A 75 13.63 3.22 -9.22
N ARG A 76 14.38 2.23 -9.73
CA ARG A 76 15.83 2.37 -9.94
C ARG A 76 16.17 3.55 -10.87
N LYS A 77 15.35 3.81 -11.89
CA LYS A 77 15.52 4.98 -12.78
C LYS A 77 15.40 6.31 -12.05
N ALA A 78 14.51 6.39 -11.05
CA ALA A 78 14.31 7.59 -10.24
C ALA A 78 15.31 7.71 -9.09
N PHE A 79 15.77 6.58 -8.54
CA PHE A 79 16.63 6.50 -7.37
C PHE A 79 17.85 5.60 -7.63
N PRO A 80 18.90 6.10 -8.30
CA PRO A 80 20.04 5.27 -8.70
C PRO A 80 20.82 4.64 -7.54
N ASN A 81 20.81 5.26 -6.35
CA ASN A 81 21.69 4.90 -5.24
C ASN A 81 20.98 4.26 -4.04
N ILE A 82 19.63 4.22 -4.03
CA ILE A 82 18.89 3.65 -2.89
C ILE A 82 18.91 2.12 -2.94
N ASP A 83 18.98 1.44 -1.81
CA ASP A 83 18.78 -0.01 -1.79
C ASP A 83 17.31 -0.31 -2.14
N ILE A 84 17.09 -1.30 -3.03
CA ILE A 84 15.75 -1.74 -3.43
C ILE A 84 15.64 -3.24 -3.19
N LEU A 85 14.65 -3.66 -2.41
CA LEU A 85 14.31 -5.07 -2.19
C LEU A 85 13.01 -5.43 -2.90
N ILE A 86 13.04 -6.50 -3.71
CA ILE A 86 11.83 -7.17 -4.20
C ILE A 86 11.36 -8.15 -3.13
N LEU A 87 10.18 -7.92 -2.54
CA LEU A 87 9.58 -8.77 -1.51
C LEU A 87 8.94 -10.05 -2.07
N GLY A 88 8.56 -10.01 -3.35
CA GLY A 88 7.91 -11.11 -4.07
C GLY A 88 8.91 -12.02 -4.77
N TYR A 89 8.38 -12.86 -5.66
CA TYR A 89 9.18 -13.69 -6.56
C TYR A 89 9.73 -12.86 -7.72
N ALA A 90 10.98 -13.12 -8.10
CA ALA A 90 11.55 -12.69 -9.37
C ALA A 90 12.01 -13.93 -10.14
N PRO A 91 11.75 -14.02 -11.47
CA PRO A 91 12.24 -15.14 -12.26
C PRO A 91 13.77 -15.17 -12.31
N ALA A 92 14.38 -16.35 -12.40
CA ALA A 92 15.84 -16.50 -12.42
C ALA A 92 16.49 -15.71 -13.59
N SER A 93 15.79 -15.58 -14.72
CA SER A 93 16.20 -14.75 -15.86
C SER A 93 16.32 -13.26 -15.55
N PHE A 94 15.76 -12.77 -14.44
CA PHE A 94 15.92 -11.40 -13.97
C PHE A 94 17.21 -11.19 -13.17
N ALA A 95 17.87 -12.26 -12.70
CA ALA A 95 19.07 -12.16 -11.85
C ALA A 95 20.22 -11.33 -12.47
N PRO A 96 20.55 -11.44 -13.77
CA PRO A 96 21.58 -10.59 -14.38
C PRO A 96 21.23 -9.09 -14.33
N PHE A 97 19.96 -8.75 -14.57
CA PHE A 97 19.49 -7.36 -14.48
C PHE A 97 19.52 -6.86 -13.04
N ALA A 98 19.04 -7.67 -12.09
CA ALA A 98 19.06 -7.31 -10.68
C ALA A 98 20.49 -7.09 -10.16
N ALA A 99 21.44 -7.93 -10.57
CA ALA A 99 22.85 -7.76 -10.24
C ALA A 99 23.43 -6.46 -10.81
N ASN A 100 23.17 -6.16 -12.09
CA ASN A 100 23.65 -4.94 -12.73
C ASN A 100 23.06 -3.65 -12.12
N GLU A 101 21.77 -3.70 -11.79
CA GLU A 101 21.03 -2.56 -11.25
C GLU A 101 21.09 -2.48 -9.71
N ASN A 102 21.89 -3.33 -9.05
CA ASN A 102 21.99 -3.40 -7.59
C ASN A 102 20.61 -3.51 -6.91
N ILE A 103 19.76 -4.42 -7.40
CA ILE A 103 18.44 -4.73 -6.85
C ILE A 103 18.55 -6.04 -6.05
N THR A 104 18.19 -5.99 -4.77
CA THR A 104 18.17 -7.16 -3.90
C THR A 104 16.92 -8.00 -4.16
N LEU A 105 17.09 -9.32 -4.28
CA LEU A 105 15.98 -10.25 -4.53
C LEU A 105 15.64 -11.08 -3.29
N THR A 106 14.35 -11.39 -3.13
CA THR A 106 13.91 -12.40 -2.18
C THR A 106 14.15 -13.80 -2.73
N VAL A 107 14.69 -14.71 -1.91
CA VAL A 107 14.93 -16.12 -2.26
C VAL A 107 14.34 -17.06 -1.21
N PHE A 108 13.77 -18.17 -1.66
CA PHE A 108 13.17 -19.21 -0.80
C PHE A 108 13.16 -20.59 -1.48
N SER A 109 13.95 -20.78 -2.54
CA SER A 109 13.99 -22.01 -3.33
C SER A 109 15.43 -22.34 -3.72
N PHE A 110 15.85 -23.57 -3.45
CA PHE A 110 17.14 -24.10 -3.86
C PHE A 110 17.26 -24.19 -5.39
N ASP A 111 16.22 -24.69 -6.06
CA ASP A 111 16.19 -24.83 -7.53
C ASP A 111 16.34 -23.48 -8.23
N TRP A 112 15.73 -22.43 -7.67
CA TRP A 112 15.92 -21.07 -8.18
C TRP A 112 17.39 -20.63 -8.14
N VAL A 113 18.11 -20.96 -7.05
CA VAL A 113 19.55 -20.66 -6.94
C VAL A 113 20.34 -21.44 -7.99
N GLN A 114 20.01 -22.71 -8.25
CA GLN A 114 20.68 -23.49 -9.30
C GLN A 114 20.46 -22.87 -10.69
N GLN A 115 19.23 -22.45 -11.00
CA GLN A 115 18.94 -21.75 -12.26
C GLN A 115 19.73 -20.45 -12.39
N VAL A 116 19.87 -19.68 -11.29
CA VAL A 116 20.64 -18.43 -11.33
C VAL A 116 22.13 -18.68 -11.57
N LYS A 117 22.69 -19.79 -11.07
CA LYS A 117 24.09 -20.17 -11.31
C LYS A 117 24.40 -20.48 -12.79
N GLU A 118 23.39 -20.70 -13.62
CA GLU A 118 23.57 -20.87 -15.07
C GLU A 118 23.83 -19.53 -15.80
N PHE A 119 23.57 -18.40 -15.15
CA PHE A 119 23.83 -17.07 -15.73
C PHE A 119 25.17 -16.50 -15.27
N SER A 120 25.85 -15.79 -16.17
CA SER A 120 26.99 -14.95 -15.80
C SER A 120 26.50 -13.62 -15.23
N LEU A 121 26.90 -13.31 -13.99
CA LEU A 121 26.54 -12.06 -13.31
C LEU A 121 27.74 -11.12 -13.30
N SER A 122 27.54 -9.86 -13.71
CA SER A 122 28.61 -8.85 -13.73
C SER A 122 28.98 -8.31 -12.35
N HIS A 123 28.07 -8.45 -11.39
CA HIS A 123 28.24 -8.04 -9.99
C HIS A 123 27.62 -9.10 -9.07
N PRO A 124 28.07 -9.20 -7.80
CA PRO A 124 27.42 -10.08 -6.84
C PRO A 124 25.95 -9.70 -6.63
N LEU A 125 25.05 -10.69 -6.72
CA LEU A 125 23.61 -10.51 -6.48
C LEU A 125 23.29 -10.67 -5.00
N LYS A 126 22.74 -9.61 -4.40
CA LYS A 126 22.24 -9.61 -3.02
C LYS A 126 20.91 -10.35 -2.91
N LEU A 127 20.83 -11.28 -1.97
CA LEU A 127 19.66 -12.11 -1.71
C LEU A 127 19.18 -11.97 -0.26
N HIS A 128 17.87 -11.84 -0.08
CA HIS A 128 17.22 -11.94 1.22
C HIS A 128 16.47 -13.28 1.32
N ILE A 129 16.89 -14.13 2.25
CA ILE A 129 16.23 -15.43 2.47
C ILE A 129 14.90 -15.19 3.18
N LYS A 130 13.80 -15.63 2.55
CA LYS A 130 12.46 -15.55 3.15
C LYS A 130 12.14 -16.84 3.89
N ILE A 131 11.79 -16.71 5.16
CA ILE A 131 11.30 -17.79 6.03
C ILE A 131 9.78 -17.71 6.12
N ASP A 132 9.12 -18.86 6.06
CA ASP A 132 7.71 -18.98 6.37
C ASP A 132 7.51 -19.52 7.79
N THR A 133 7.22 -18.59 8.70
CA THR A 133 6.98 -18.91 10.10
C THR A 133 5.50 -19.15 10.41
N GLY A 134 4.61 -19.11 9.41
CA GLY A 134 3.16 -19.27 9.60
C GLY A 134 2.28 -18.38 8.71
N MET A 135 2.86 -17.63 7.76
CA MET A 135 2.04 -16.88 6.81
C MET A 135 1.43 -17.80 5.74
N GLY A 136 2.11 -18.90 5.40
CA GLY A 136 1.64 -19.89 4.42
C GLY A 136 1.66 -19.40 2.97
N ARG A 137 2.42 -18.34 2.67
CA ARG A 137 2.46 -17.72 1.33
C ARG A 137 3.69 -18.11 0.52
N ILE A 138 4.86 -17.76 1.04
CA ILE A 138 6.19 -18.05 0.46
C ILE A 138 7.21 -18.07 1.59
N GLY A 139 8.23 -18.89 1.43
CA GLY A 139 9.36 -18.96 2.34
C GLY A 139 9.78 -20.39 2.66
N VAL A 140 11.01 -20.52 3.17
CA VAL A 140 11.55 -21.77 3.66
C VAL A 140 10.81 -22.17 4.95
N THR A 141 10.43 -23.44 5.08
CA THR A 141 9.61 -23.94 6.19
C THR A 141 10.35 -24.90 7.14
N GLN A 142 11.50 -25.44 6.71
CA GLN A 142 12.35 -26.36 7.49
C GLN A 142 13.77 -25.81 7.63
N ILE A 143 14.43 -26.13 8.75
CA ILE A 143 15.81 -25.69 9.02
C ILE A 143 16.81 -26.35 8.05
N GLU A 144 16.60 -27.62 7.70
CA GLU A 144 17.45 -28.32 6.72
C GLU A 144 17.42 -27.63 5.35
N ASP A 145 16.22 -27.24 4.88
CA ASP A 145 16.06 -26.48 3.63
C ASP A 145 16.76 -25.12 3.71
N LEU A 146 16.73 -24.45 4.88
CA LEU A 146 17.46 -23.20 5.09
C LEU A 146 18.95 -23.42 4.95
N GLN A 147 19.50 -24.46 5.58
CA GLN A 147 20.94 -24.78 5.52
C GLN A 147 21.36 -25.13 4.09
N ASN A 148 20.56 -25.94 3.39
CA ASN A 148 20.80 -26.29 1.99
C ASN A 148 20.79 -25.05 1.09
N LEU A 149 19.81 -24.17 1.27
CA LEU A 149 19.70 -22.92 0.52
C LEU A 149 20.88 -21.97 0.83
N TYR A 150 21.23 -21.80 2.11
CA TYR A 150 22.35 -20.98 2.54
C TYR A 150 23.66 -21.46 1.90
N ASN A 151 23.96 -22.75 2.00
CA ASN A 151 25.16 -23.35 1.41
C ASN A 151 25.17 -23.23 -0.13
N ALA A 152 24.01 -23.34 -0.77
CA ALA A 152 23.90 -23.15 -2.21
C ALA A 152 24.24 -21.71 -2.62
N ILE A 153 23.85 -20.71 -1.83
CA ILE A 153 24.16 -19.31 -2.09
C ILE A 153 25.64 -19.02 -1.81
N THR A 154 26.15 -19.41 -0.65
CA THR A 154 27.52 -19.08 -0.20
C THR A 154 28.63 -19.86 -0.92
N SER A 155 28.28 -20.96 -1.61
CA SER A 155 29.20 -21.66 -2.52
C SER A 155 29.42 -20.96 -3.86
N SER A 156 28.83 -19.77 -4.09
CA SER A 156 28.98 -18.98 -5.31
C SER A 156 29.54 -17.60 -5.00
N ASP A 157 30.62 -17.21 -5.68
CA ASP A 157 31.19 -15.86 -5.57
C ASP A 157 30.28 -14.78 -6.18
N SER A 158 29.27 -15.19 -6.97
CA SER A 158 28.34 -14.28 -7.64
C SER A 158 27.06 -14.01 -6.85
N LEU A 159 26.85 -14.67 -5.71
CA LEU A 159 25.65 -14.51 -4.88
C LEU A 159 26.03 -14.17 -3.43
N LEU A 160 25.19 -13.39 -2.75
CA LEU A 160 25.44 -12.98 -1.37
C LEU A 160 24.16 -13.08 -0.54
N VAL A 161 24.25 -13.73 0.62
CA VAL A 161 23.19 -13.69 1.65
C VAL A 161 23.25 -12.33 2.35
N ASP A 162 22.49 -11.36 1.85
CA ASP A 162 22.46 -9.99 2.37
C ASP A 162 21.48 -9.85 3.55
N GLY A 163 20.45 -10.68 3.58
CA GLY A 163 19.46 -10.63 4.66
C GLY A 163 18.63 -11.88 4.84
N ILE A 164 17.87 -11.90 5.93
CA ILE A 164 16.89 -12.93 6.24
C ILE A 164 15.63 -12.28 6.83
N PHE A 165 14.46 -12.77 6.45
CA PHE A 165 13.21 -12.20 6.95
C PHE A 165 12.04 -13.15 7.05
N THR A 166 11.12 -12.83 7.96
CA THR A 166 9.76 -13.39 7.97
C THR A 166 8.69 -12.30 7.82
N HIS A 167 7.42 -12.69 7.81
CA HIS A 167 6.26 -11.81 7.82
C HIS A 167 5.17 -12.42 8.71
N PHE A 168 4.68 -11.62 9.66
CA PHE A 168 3.68 -12.05 10.62
C PHE A 168 2.26 -11.94 10.03
N ALA A 169 1.45 -12.96 10.26
CA ALA A 169 0.09 -13.07 9.75
C ALA A 169 -0.93 -12.36 10.64
N THR A 170 -0.71 -12.35 11.96
CA THR A 170 -1.68 -11.86 12.96
C THR A 170 -1.09 -10.77 13.86
N ALA A 171 -0.14 -9.98 13.33
CA ALA A 171 0.52 -8.92 14.12
C ALA A 171 -0.44 -7.79 14.53
N ASP A 172 -1.54 -7.64 13.81
CA ASP A 172 -2.59 -6.64 13.96
C ASP A 172 -3.83 -7.15 14.70
N GLU A 173 -3.78 -8.39 15.21
CA GLU A 173 -4.81 -9.01 16.03
C GLU A 173 -4.54 -8.80 17.54
N GLU A 174 -5.62 -8.86 18.32
CA GLU A 174 -5.56 -8.83 19.79
C GLU A 174 -5.04 -10.15 20.37
N ASP A 175 -5.45 -11.29 19.80
CA ASP A 175 -4.88 -12.59 20.16
C ASP A 175 -3.44 -12.70 19.66
N VAL A 176 -2.53 -12.87 20.62
CA VAL A 176 -1.08 -12.92 20.38
C VAL A 176 -0.52 -14.34 20.27
N ALA A 177 -1.33 -15.38 20.47
CA ALA A 177 -0.83 -16.76 20.52
C ALA A 177 -0.13 -17.16 19.22
N TYR A 178 -0.78 -16.93 18.07
CA TYR A 178 -0.18 -17.25 16.77
C TYR A 178 1.02 -16.35 16.45
N PHE A 179 0.93 -15.07 16.78
CA PHE A 179 2.05 -14.13 16.61
C PHE A 179 3.30 -14.60 17.36
N HIS A 180 3.17 -15.00 18.63
CA HIS A 180 4.29 -15.52 19.42
C HIS A 180 4.85 -16.83 18.88
N HIS A 181 3.99 -17.73 18.38
CA HIS A 181 4.45 -18.92 17.66
C HIS A 181 5.33 -18.55 16.45
N GLN A 182 4.90 -17.58 15.65
CA GLN A 182 5.67 -17.11 14.49
C GLN A 182 7.00 -16.44 14.88
N VAL A 183 7.04 -15.73 16.02
CA VAL A 183 8.26 -15.09 16.56
C VAL A 183 9.27 -16.15 16.97
N ALA A 184 8.87 -17.10 17.82
CA ALA A 184 9.74 -18.18 18.29
C ALA A 184 10.32 -18.99 17.11
N LYS A 185 9.46 -19.34 16.14
CA LYS A 185 9.89 -20.03 14.92
C LYS A 185 10.89 -19.19 14.10
N PHE A 186 10.76 -17.86 14.05
CA PHE A 186 11.74 -17.05 13.33
C PHE A 186 13.11 -17.05 14.02
N GLU A 187 13.12 -16.96 15.35
CA GLU A 187 14.34 -16.98 16.16
C GLU A 187 15.10 -18.30 16.03
N GLU A 188 14.39 -19.43 15.95
CA GLU A 188 14.98 -20.75 15.64
C GLU A 188 15.72 -20.74 14.30
N PHE A 189 15.12 -20.17 13.25
CA PHE A 189 15.72 -20.09 11.92
C PHE A 189 16.92 -19.15 11.86
N ILE A 190 16.86 -18.00 12.53
CA ILE A 190 18.01 -17.09 12.64
C ILE A 190 19.17 -17.80 13.35
N SER A 191 18.88 -18.51 14.44
CA SER A 191 19.90 -19.21 15.24
C SER A 191 20.54 -20.39 14.50
N ALA A 192 19.87 -20.91 13.46
CA ALA A 192 20.39 -21.99 12.63
C ALA A 192 21.30 -21.52 11.50
N LEU A 193 21.41 -20.20 11.25
CA LEU A 193 22.36 -19.65 10.28
C LEU A 193 23.80 -19.71 10.84
N PRO A 194 24.79 -20.12 10.03
CA PRO A 194 26.20 -20.10 10.46
C PRO A 194 26.69 -18.69 10.83
N GLU A 195 26.23 -17.67 10.10
CA GLU A 195 26.57 -16.27 10.33
C GLU A 195 25.33 -15.39 10.20
N LYS A 196 25.22 -14.35 11.04
CA LYS A 196 24.15 -13.35 10.92
C LYS A 196 24.40 -12.52 9.64
N PRO A 197 23.43 -12.43 8.71
CA PRO A 197 23.56 -11.57 7.54
C PRO A 197 23.48 -10.09 7.93
N ARG A 198 23.77 -9.20 6.97
CA ARG A 198 23.74 -7.75 7.19
C ARG A 198 22.39 -7.27 7.72
N LEU A 199 21.28 -7.82 7.22
CA LEU A 199 19.93 -7.45 7.63
C LEU A 199 19.09 -8.63 8.11
N VAL A 200 18.66 -8.58 9.37
CA VAL A 200 17.53 -9.34 9.88
C VAL A 200 16.32 -8.41 9.97
N HIS A 201 15.18 -8.78 9.39
CA HIS A 201 13.96 -7.99 9.51
C HIS A 201 12.70 -8.84 9.59
N ALA A 202 11.74 -8.45 10.43
CA ALA A 202 10.47 -9.18 10.57
C ALA A 202 9.26 -8.23 10.58
N ALA A 203 9.41 -7.09 11.26
CA ALA A 203 8.29 -6.20 11.53
C ALA A 203 7.65 -5.60 10.28
N ASN A 204 6.35 -5.84 10.14
CA ASN A 204 5.45 -4.98 9.36
C ASN A 204 4.97 -3.81 10.24
N THR A 205 4.07 -2.99 9.72
CA THR A 205 3.55 -1.81 10.43
C THR A 205 2.95 -2.14 11.80
N ALA A 206 2.16 -3.21 11.93
CA ALA A 206 1.57 -3.56 13.21
C ALA A 206 2.63 -4.01 14.21
N THR A 207 3.55 -4.89 13.80
CA THR A 207 4.64 -5.34 14.67
C THR A 207 5.51 -4.19 15.15
N MET A 208 5.97 -3.32 14.25
CA MET A 208 6.92 -2.27 14.63
C MET A 208 6.29 -1.25 15.59
N LEU A 209 4.97 -0.98 15.48
CA LEU A 209 4.30 0.07 16.24
C LEU A 209 3.77 -0.40 17.59
N ILE A 210 3.25 -1.64 17.70
CA ILE A 210 2.47 -2.07 18.86
C ILE A 210 2.96 -3.35 19.54
N LYS A 211 4.02 -3.98 19.03
CA LYS A 211 4.62 -5.18 19.65
C LYS A 211 6.00 -4.83 20.23
N ASP A 212 6.70 -5.82 20.77
CA ASP A 212 8.01 -5.65 21.40
C ASP A 212 9.00 -4.98 20.43
N ARG A 213 9.71 -3.95 20.91
CA ARG A 213 10.72 -3.21 20.14
C ARG A 213 11.90 -4.10 19.72
N ALA A 214 12.17 -5.20 20.43
CA ALA A 214 13.20 -6.17 20.03
C ALA A 214 12.93 -6.77 18.63
N LEU A 215 11.66 -6.84 18.21
CA LEU A 215 11.25 -7.37 16.90
C LEU A 215 11.46 -6.38 15.75
N GLN A 216 12.00 -5.19 16.01
CA GLN A 216 12.45 -4.25 14.98
C GLN A 216 13.71 -4.77 14.26
N TYR A 217 14.53 -5.59 14.92
CA TYR A 217 15.80 -6.13 14.40
C TYR A 217 16.66 -5.03 13.75
N ASP A 218 17.19 -5.27 12.54
CA ASP A 218 18.05 -4.31 11.83
C ASP A 218 17.26 -3.36 10.92
N ALA A 219 16.04 -3.75 10.52
CA ALA A 219 15.17 -2.95 9.66
C ALA A 219 13.69 -3.27 9.83
N VAL A 220 12.83 -2.26 9.64
CA VAL A 220 11.36 -2.40 9.64
C VAL A 220 10.78 -2.13 8.25
N ARG A 221 9.73 -2.87 7.86
CA ARG A 221 9.05 -2.72 6.57
C ARG A 221 7.79 -1.87 6.72
N PHE A 222 7.92 -0.57 6.54
CA PHE A 222 6.85 0.40 6.80
C PHE A 222 5.94 0.54 5.57
N GLY A 223 4.73 0.00 5.69
CA GLY A 223 3.71 0.04 4.64
C GLY A 223 2.56 0.96 4.99
N ILE A 224 1.42 0.39 5.40
CA ILE A 224 0.12 1.07 5.44
C ILE A 224 0.09 2.38 6.24
N SER A 225 0.77 2.44 7.38
CA SER A 225 0.76 3.66 8.21
C SER A 225 1.68 4.76 7.68
N MET A 226 2.54 4.49 6.70
CA MET A 226 3.20 5.55 5.93
C MET A 226 2.16 6.44 5.24
N TYR A 227 1.05 5.84 4.80
CA TYR A 227 -0.06 6.50 4.12
C TYR A 227 -1.11 7.09 5.09
N GLY A 228 -0.85 7.02 6.39
CA GLY A 228 -1.73 7.54 7.43
C GLY A 228 -2.86 6.62 7.86
N LEU A 229 -2.76 5.34 7.49
CA LEU A 229 -3.81 4.35 7.70
C LEU A 229 -3.38 3.34 8.76
N ALA A 230 -4.30 3.01 9.67
CA ALA A 230 -4.05 1.97 10.66
C ALA A 230 -4.17 0.58 10.01
N PRO A 231 -3.31 -0.40 10.37
CA PRO A 231 -3.41 -1.77 9.85
C PRO A 231 -4.74 -2.45 10.16
N SER A 232 -5.28 -2.22 11.35
CA SER A 232 -6.56 -2.77 11.82
C SER A 232 -7.22 -1.82 12.82
N ALA A 233 -8.49 -2.05 13.13
CA ALA A 233 -9.21 -1.32 14.18
C ALA A 233 -8.53 -1.49 15.55
N TYR A 234 -8.04 -2.70 15.86
CA TYR A 234 -7.30 -2.96 17.08
C TYR A 234 -6.02 -2.12 17.16
N VAL A 235 -5.18 -2.16 16.11
CA VAL A 235 -3.93 -1.38 16.06
C VAL A 235 -4.19 0.12 16.20
N LYS A 236 -5.28 0.63 15.62
CA LYS A 236 -5.68 2.05 15.73
C LYS A 236 -5.81 2.52 17.17
N THR A 237 -6.27 1.66 18.09
CA THR A 237 -6.40 1.98 19.53
C THR A 237 -5.07 2.01 20.29
N LYS A 238 -3.98 1.54 19.68
CA LYS A 238 -2.67 1.35 20.30
C LYS A 238 -1.56 2.17 19.65
N LEU A 239 -1.88 3.03 18.67
CA LEU A 239 -0.89 3.79 17.93
C LEU A 239 -0.03 4.67 18.86
N PRO A 240 1.30 4.64 18.75
CA PRO A 240 2.19 5.43 19.61
C PRO A 240 2.23 6.93 19.24
N PHE A 241 1.75 7.28 18.05
CA PHE A 241 1.67 8.66 17.55
C PHE A 241 0.49 8.80 16.57
N PRO A 242 -0.06 10.02 16.40
CA PRO A 242 -1.14 10.25 15.46
C PRO A 242 -0.65 10.12 14.01
N LEU A 243 -1.40 9.34 13.23
CA LEU A 243 -1.20 9.21 11.80
C LEU A 243 -1.97 10.31 11.06
N GLN A 244 -1.40 10.78 9.95
CA GLN A 244 -2.05 11.73 9.04
C GLN A 244 -2.41 11.04 7.73
N PRO A 245 -3.71 10.89 7.40
CA PRO A 245 -4.15 10.35 6.11
C PRO A 245 -3.60 11.16 4.93
N ALA A 246 -3.01 10.48 3.95
CA ALA A 246 -2.41 11.12 2.79
C ALA A 246 -3.32 11.16 1.55
N PHE A 247 -4.38 10.34 1.51
CA PHE A 247 -5.24 10.17 0.34
C PHE A 247 -6.58 10.89 0.48
N SER A 248 -6.99 11.58 -0.58
CA SER A 248 -8.35 12.07 -0.74
C SER A 248 -8.82 11.92 -2.20
N LEU A 249 -10.13 11.82 -2.39
CA LEU A 249 -10.77 11.65 -3.70
C LEU A 249 -11.88 12.68 -3.83
N GLU A 250 -11.79 13.52 -4.86
CA GLU A 250 -12.75 14.59 -5.09
C GLU A 250 -13.13 14.70 -6.56
N THR A 251 -14.28 15.30 -6.80
CA THR A 251 -14.83 15.60 -8.12
C THR A 251 -15.78 16.80 -8.03
N GLU A 252 -16.56 17.05 -9.08
CA GLU A 252 -17.53 18.13 -9.15
C GLU A 252 -18.85 17.64 -9.74
N LEU A 253 -19.95 18.31 -9.39
CA LEU A 253 -21.23 18.11 -10.05
C LEU A 253 -21.15 18.55 -11.52
N ILE A 254 -21.50 17.65 -12.45
CA ILE A 254 -21.56 17.95 -13.90
C ILE A 254 -22.98 18.16 -14.40
N GLU A 255 -23.98 17.75 -13.62
CA GLU A 255 -25.40 17.94 -13.91
C GLU A 255 -26.15 18.01 -12.59
N VAL A 256 -27.17 18.88 -12.52
CA VAL A 256 -28.14 18.91 -11.43
C VAL A 256 -29.52 19.01 -12.04
N LYS A 257 -30.42 18.11 -11.67
CA LYS A 257 -31.81 18.11 -12.16
C LYS A 257 -32.80 17.85 -11.04
N LYS A 258 -33.98 18.46 -11.16
CA LYS A 258 -35.14 18.15 -10.32
C LYS A 258 -35.91 17.00 -10.94
N VAL A 259 -36.25 16.00 -10.13
CA VAL A 259 -37.11 14.89 -10.51
C VAL A 259 -38.41 14.92 -9.70
N GLN A 260 -39.47 14.40 -10.28
CA GLN A 260 -40.77 14.25 -9.61
C GLN A 260 -40.86 12.88 -8.94
N ALA A 261 -41.80 12.76 -7.99
CA ALA A 261 -42.15 11.47 -7.41
C ALA A 261 -42.50 10.44 -8.49
N GLY A 262 -42.02 9.21 -8.34
CA GLY A 262 -42.21 8.11 -9.29
C GLY A 262 -41.18 8.01 -10.41
N GLN A 263 -40.29 9.00 -10.57
CA GLN A 263 -39.20 8.92 -11.55
C GLN A 263 -38.02 8.09 -11.03
N SER A 264 -37.52 7.17 -11.86
CA SER A 264 -36.41 6.28 -11.52
C SER A 264 -35.06 6.73 -12.07
N ILE A 265 -33.97 6.33 -11.39
CA ILE A 265 -32.59 6.74 -11.70
C ILE A 265 -31.68 5.52 -11.94
N GLY A 266 -30.90 5.59 -13.02
CA GLY A 266 -29.84 4.63 -13.33
C GLY A 266 -30.32 3.28 -13.88
N TYR A 267 -29.35 2.40 -14.15
CA TYR A 267 -29.62 1.08 -14.74
C TYR A 267 -30.52 0.21 -13.86
N GLY A 268 -31.50 -0.45 -14.49
CA GLY A 268 -32.44 -1.33 -13.80
C GLY A 268 -33.41 -0.62 -12.86
N ALA A 269 -33.48 0.73 -12.92
CA ALA A 269 -34.42 1.54 -12.14
C ALA A 269 -34.39 1.21 -10.63
N THR A 270 -33.21 0.96 -10.06
CA THR A 270 -33.07 0.50 -8.67
C THR A 270 -33.30 1.59 -7.62
N PHE A 271 -33.43 2.85 -8.05
CA PHE A 271 -33.86 3.96 -7.23
C PHE A 271 -35.04 4.64 -7.91
N THR A 272 -36.09 4.95 -7.15
CA THR A 272 -37.26 5.71 -7.57
C THR A 272 -37.52 6.78 -6.53
N ALA A 273 -37.60 8.04 -6.94
CA ALA A 273 -37.86 9.15 -6.04
C ALA A 273 -39.27 9.01 -5.45
N SER A 274 -39.39 9.03 -4.12
CA SER A 274 -40.69 8.99 -3.42
C SER A 274 -41.36 10.37 -3.36
N GLU A 275 -40.59 11.44 -3.55
CA GLU A 275 -41.01 12.84 -3.51
C GLU A 275 -40.22 13.66 -4.54
N PRO A 276 -40.59 14.92 -4.82
CA PRO A 276 -39.77 15.78 -5.67
C PRO A 276 -38.37 15.97 -5.07
N SER A 277 -37.33 15.57 -5.80
CA SER A 277 -35.94 15.56 -5.30
C SER A 277 -34.97 16.22 -6.28
N TYR A 278 -33.80 16.63 -5.80
CA TYR A 278 -32.68 17.04 -6.65
C TYR A 278 -31.68 15.90 -6.80
N ILE A 279 -31.32 15.61 -8.05
CA ILE A 279 -30.32 14.59 -8.39
C ILE A 279 -29.11 15.28 -8.99
N GLY A 280 -27.94 14.99 -8.42
CA GLY A 280 -26.65 15.41 -8.96
C GLY A 280 -25.97 14.27 -9.71
N THR A 281 -25.27 14.56 -10.80
CA THR A 281 -24.42 13.58 -11.50
C THR A 281 -22.95 13.97 -11.31
N ILE A 282 -22.10 12.98 -10.99
CA ILE A 282 -20.65 13.15 -10.86
C ILE A 282 -19.87 12.25 -11.86
N PRO A 283 -18.76 12.73 -12.45
CA PRO A 283 -18.02 12.03 -13.50
C PRO A 283 -16.99 11.03 -12.95
N ILE A 284 -17.46 10.09 -12.12
CA ILE A 284 -16.67 8.96 -11.62
C ILE A 284 -17.53 7.69 -11.57
N GLY A 285 -16.98 6.58 -12.04
CA GLY A 285 -17.67 5.29 -12.06
C GLY A 285 -16.76 4.10 -11.82
N TYR A 286 -17.25 2.89 -12.08
CA TYR A 286 -16.51 1.67 -11.73
C TYR A 286 -15.21 1.48 -12.52
N ALA A 287 -15.07 2.08 -13.70
CA ALA A 287 -13.80 2.05 -14.46
C ALA A 287 -12.72 2.96 -13.85
N ASP A 288 -13.11 3.81 -12.90
CA ASP A 288 -12.21 4.66 -12.11
C ASP A 288 -11.84 4.04 -10.76
N GLY A 289 -12.38 2.86 -10.44
CA GLY A 289 -12.22 2.19 -9.14
C GLY A 289 -13.42 2.32 -8.20
N LEU A 290 -14.45 3.06 -8.60
CA LEU A 290 -15.70 3.17 -7.84
C LEU A 290 -16.60 1.95 -8.07
N ILE A 291 -16.22 0.79 -7.52
CA ILE A 291 -16.93 -0.47 -7.76
C ILE A 291 -18.42 -0.38 -7.39
N ARG A 292 -19.26 -1.13 -8.09
CA ARG A 292 -20.74 -1.06 -7.95
C ARG A 292 -21.24 -1.33 -6.53
N LYS A 293 -20.45 -2.03 -5.71
CA LYS A 293 -20.74 -2.31 -4.30
C LYS A 293 -20.86 -1.04 -3.44
N TYR A 294 -20.24 0.06 -3.88
CA TYR A 294 -20.36 1.38 -3.23
C TYR A 294 -21.69 2.09 -3.48
N SER A 295 -22.66 1.46 -4.17
CA SER A 295 -24.01 2.03 -4.27
C SER A 295 -24.62 2.21 -2.86
N GLY A 296 -25.21 3.38 -2.59
CA GLY A 296 -25.68 3.76 -1.26
C GLY A 296 -24.59 4.25 -0.30
N GLN A 297 -23.33 4.35 -0.74
CA GLN A 297 -22.28 5.02 0.06
C GLN A 297 -22.52 6.53 0.09
N HIS A 298 -22.15 7.18 1.19
CA HIS A 298 -22.23 8.63 1.30
C HIS A 298 -21.00 9.30 0.67
N VAL A 299 -21.20 10.51 0.17
CA VAL A 299 -20.18 11.49 -0.24
C VAL A 299 -20.49 12.83 0.43
N LEU A 300 -19.56 13.78 0.43
CA LEU A 300 -19.78 15.12 0.98
C LEU A 300 -20.03 16.14 -0.13
N ILE A 301 -21.04 16.98 0.08
CA ILE A 301 -21.25 18.22 -0.66
C ILE A 301 -21.67 19.31 0.32
N ASP A 302 -20.90 20.40 0.39
CA ASP A 302 -21.16 21.52 1.31
C ASP A 302 -21.24 21.09 2.79
N GLY A 303 -20.36 20.17 3.20
CA GLY A 303 -20.34 19.63 4.57
C GLY A 303 -21.50 18.67 4.87
N VAL A 304 -22.35 18.34 3.88
CA VAL A 304 -23.50 17.43 4.05
C VAL A 304 -23.21 16.08 3.42
N ARG A 305 -23.45 15.00 4.19
CA ARG A 305 -23.43 13.62 3.67
C ARG A 305 -24.63 13.35 2.78
N VAL A 306 -24.37 12.99 1.52
CA VAL A 306 -25.40 12.64 0.54
C VAL A 306 -25.14 11.26 -0.05
N PRO A 307 -26.17 10.40 -0.23
CA PRO A 307 -25.97 9.05 -0.71
C PRO A 307 -25.81 8.99 -2.23
N ILE A 308 -24.95 8.07 -2.69
CA ILE A 308 -24.94 7.58 -4.07
C ILE A 308 -26.20 6.76 -4.30
N ILE A 309 -27.01 7.14 -5.27
CA ILE A 309 -28.29 6.49 -5.60
C ILE A 309 -28.25 5.79 -6.95
N GLY A 310 -29.11 4.78 -7.10
CA GLY A 310 -29.13 3.93 -8.28
C GLY A 310 -27.87 3.08 -8.40
N ARG A 311 -27.70 2.43 -9.55
CA ARG A 311 -26.47 1.69 -9.86
C ARG A 311 -25.38 2.65 -10.35
N ILE A 312 -24.18 2.51 -9.80
CA ILE A 312 -22.97 3.16 -10.33
C ILE A 312 -22.72 2.69 -11.77
N CYS A 313 -22.52 3.64 -12.70
CA CYS A 313 -22.21 3.37 -14.11
C CYS A 313 -20.68 3.28 -14.32
N MET A 314 -20.25 3.06 -15.56
CA MET A 314 -18.84 2.90 -15.91
C MET A 314 -18.01 4.14 -15.55
N ASP A 315 -18.53 5.33 -15.86
CA ASP A 315 -17.78 6.59 -15.79
C ASP A 315 -18.47 7.69 -14.97
N GLN A 316 -19.66 7.40 -14.41
CA GLN A 316 -20.47 8.37 -13.67
C GLN A 316 -21.40 7.68 -12.66
N CYS A 317 -21.84 8.43 -11.65
CA CYS A 317 -22.90 8.01 -10.74
C CYS A 317 -23.73 9.22 -10.26
N MET A 318 -24.85 8.93 -9.59
CA MET A 318 -25.83 9.94 -9.21
C MET A 318 -25.93 10.06 -7.69
N LEU A 319 -26.18 11.27 -7.21
CA LEU A 319 -26.31 11.63 -5.80
C LEU A 319 -27.72 12.15 -5.52
N LEU A 320 -28.29 11.82 -4.36
CA LEU A 320 -29.51 12.46 -3.88
C LEU A 320 -29.14 13.72 -3.11
N LEU A 321 -29.39 14.89 -3.70
CA LEU A 321 -28.99 16.18 -3.15
C LEU A 321 -30.06 16.74 -2.19
N PRO A 322 -29.67 17.40 -1.08
CA PRO A 322 -30.61 18.02 -0.14
C PRO A 322 -31.30 19.26 -0.71
N ALA A 323 -30.68 19.90 -1.71
CA ALA A 323 -31.15 21.11 -2.37
C ALA A 323 -30.61 21.18 -3.80
N ALA A 324 -31.01 22.22 -4.54
CA ALA A 324 -30.37 22.55 -5.81
C ALA A 324 -28.96 23.07 -5.56
N TYR A 325 -28.00 22.57 -6.32
CA TYR A 325 -26.62 23.08 -6.37
C TYR A 325 -26.27 23.54 -7.78
N ASN A 326 -25.21 24.33 -7.91
CA ASN A 326 -24.65 24.71 -9.21
C ASN A 326 -23.75 23.61 -9.77
N ILE A 327 -23.70 23.50 -11.10
CA ILE A 327 -22.66 22.74 -11.81
C ILE A 327 -21.28 23.27 -11.40
N GLY A 328 -20.31 22.38 -11.23
CA GLY A 328 -18.96 22.70 -10.73
C GLY A 328 -18.83 22.70 -9.21
N LYS A 329 -19.93 22.49 -8.46
CA LYS A 329 -19.83 22.37 -6.99
C LYS A 329 -19.00 21.13 -6.63
N LYS A 330 -17.98 21.33 -5.80
CA LYS A 330 -17.08 20.29 -5.30
C LYS A 330 -17.83 19.21 -4.51
N VAL A 331 -17.52 17.96 -4.83
CA VAL A 331 -17.96 16.76 -4.12
C VAL A 331 -16.73 16.01 -3.61
N THR A 332 -16.69 15.72 -2.31
CA THR A 332 -15.61 14.92 -1.69
C THR A 332 -16.10 13.50 -1.46
N LEU A 333 -15.49 12.52 -2.11
CA LEU A 333 -15.80 11.10 -1.91
C LEU A 333 -15.05 10.56 -0.69
N ILE A 334 -13.77 10.90 -0.58
CA ILE A 334 -12.89 10.51 0.53
C ILE A 334 -12.09 11.76 0.94
N GLY A 335 -12.08 12.09 2.22
CA GLY A 335 -11.44 13.27 2.79
C GLY A 335 -12.40 14.13 3.59
N LYS A 336 -11.96 15.36 3.89
CA LYS A 336 -12.70 16.32 4.73
C LYS A 336 -13.43 17.37 3.89
N GLN A 337 -14.59 17.81 4.37
CA GLN A 337 -15.26 19.01 3.90
C GLN A 337 -15.99 19.63 5.11
N GLU A 338 -15.57 20.85 5.47
CA GLU A 338 -16.03 21.51 6.70
C GLU A 338 -15.75 20.62 7.93
N GLU A 339 -16.74 20.40 8.80
CA GLU A 339 -16.61 19.57 10.00
C GLU A 339 -16.83 18.07 9.74
N GLU A 340 -17.22 17.69 8.51
CA GLU A 340 -17.45 16.30 8.13
C GLU A 340 -16.24 15.65 7.44
N GLU A 341 -16.08 14.35 7.63
CA GLU A 341 -15.01 13.54 7.05
C GLU A 341 -15.53 12.20 6.57
N ILE A 342 -15.13 11.79 5.37
CA ILE A 342 -15.33 10.42 4.90
C ILE A 342 -13.97 9.75 4.78
N THR A 343 -13.76 8.73 5.60
CA THR A 343 -12.47 8.02 5.70
C THR A 343 -12.35 6.86 4.71
N LEU A 344 -11.11 6.44 4.43
CA LEU A 344 -10.87 5.19 3.68
C LEU A 344 -11.43 3.96 4.41
N ASP A 345 -11.44 3.96 5.74
CA ASP A 345 -12.02 2.89 6.56
C ASP A 345 -13.53 2.75 6.33
N GLU A 346 -14.28 3.86 6.19
CA GLU A 346 -15.72 3.83 5.87
C GLU A 346 -15.99 3.20 4.49
N TRP A 347 -15.17 3.53 3.50
CA TRP A 347 -15.27 2.93 2.17
C TRP A 347 -14.87 1.46 2.19
N ALA A 348 -13.84 1.10 2.93
CA ALA A 348 -13.43 -0.29 3.10
C ALA A 348 -14.56 -1.13 3.72
N ALA A 349 -15.20 -0.62 4.78
CA ALA A 349 -16.35 -1.25 5.41
C ALA A 349 -17.52 -1.44 4.43
N LYS A 350 -17.85 -0.41 3.63
CA LYS A 350 -18.89 -0.53 2.59
C LYS A 350 -18.53 -1.56 1.50
N GLY A 351 -17.25 -1.71 1.21
CA GLY A 351 -16.72 -2.65 0.22
C GLY A 351 -16.61 -4.09 0.73
N ASP A 352 -16.86 -4.36 2.02
CA ASP A 352 -16.42 -5.56 2.75
C ASP A 352 -14.95 -5.91 2.47
N THR A 353 -14.09 -4.92 2.62
CA THR A 353 -12.65 -5.03 2.40
C THR A 353 -11.88 -4.25 3.47
N ILE A 354 -10.57 -4.09 3.26
CA ILE A 354 -9.66 -3.34 4.13
C ILE A 354 -9.18 -2.05 3.44
N ASN A 355 -8.74 -1.08 4.25
CA ASN A 355 -8.28 0.23 3.78
C ASN A 355 -7.07 0.19 2.81
N TYR A 356 -6.38 -0.95 2.71
CA TYR A 356 -5.32 -1.22 1.73
C TYR A 356 -5.86 -1.27 0.29
N GLU A 357 -7.04 -1.88 0.10
CA GLU A 357 -7.56 -2.18 -1.25
C GLU A 357 -8.14 -0.93 -1.91
N VAL A 358 -8.83 -0.10 -1.13
CA VAL A 358 -9.58 1.07 -1.61
C VAL A 358 -8.73 2.04 -2.45
N PRO A 359 -7.55 2.53 -2.03
CA PRO A 359 -6.74 3.42 -2.87
C PRO A 359 -6.08 2.67 -4.04
N CYS A 360 -5.81 1.36 -3.91
CA CYS A 360 -5.19 0.56 -4.95
C CYS A 360 -6.11 0.32 -6.15
N ILE A 361 -7.42 0.21 -5.93
CA ILE A 361 -8.39 -0.01 -7.02
C ILE A 361 -8.71 1.28 -7.80
N ILE A 362 -8.32 2.45 -7.29
CA ILE A 362 -8.48 3.72 -8.01
C ILE A 362 -7.53 3.71 -9.22
N THR A 363 -8.09 3.63 -10.42
CA THR A 363 -7.31 3.35 -11.63
C THR A 363 -6.49 4.55 -12.08
N SER A 364 -5.58 4.35 -13.04
CA SER A 364 -4.79 5.42 -13.66
C SER A 364 -5.62 6.45 -14.42
N ARG A 365 -6.92 6.19 -14.67
CA ARG A 365 -7.85 7.19 -15.23
C ARG A 365 -8.11 8.36 -14.27
N VAL A 366 -7.91 8.16 -12.98
CA VAL A 366 -8.01 9.21 -11.96
C VAL A 366 -6.62 9.79 -11.73
N PRO A 367 -6.36 11.05 -12.14
CA PRO A 367 -5.06 11.66 -11.93
C PRO A 367 -4.76 11.82 -10.45
N ARG A 368 -3.50 11.61 -10.06
CA ARG A 368 -2.99 11.95 -8.74
C ARG A 368 -2.41 13.35 -8.80
N ILE A 369 -2.88 14.21 -7.91
CA ILE A 369 -2.37 15.56 -7.73
C ILE A 369 -1.63 15.59 -6.40
N TYR A 370 -0.33 15.84 -6.48
CA TYR A 370 0.55 15.85 -5.31
C TYR A 370 0.57 17.23 -4.69
N TYR A 371 0.40 17.27 -3.37
CA TYR A 371 0.43 18.47 -2.56
C TYR A 371 1.57 18.37 -1.55
N LYS A 372 2.43 19.39 -1.51
CA LYS A 372 3.54 19.56 -0.56
C LYS A 372 3.60 21.06 -0.22
N LYS A 373 3.61 21.43 1.05
CA LYS A 373 3.74 22.83 1.48
C LYS A 373 5.17 23.34 1.37
#